data_AF-A0A936L6E5-F1
#
_entry.id   AF-A0A936L6E5-F1
#
_cell.length_a   1.000
_cell.length_b   1.000
_cell.length_c   1.000
_cell.angle_alpha   90.00
_cell.angle_beta   90.00
_cell.angle_gamma   90.00
#
_symmetry.space_group_name_H-M   'P 1'
#
loop_
_entity.id
_entity.type
_entity.pdbx_description
1 polymer ?
#
loop_
_entity_poly.entity_id
_entity_poly.type
_entity_poly.pdbx_seq_one_letter_code
_entity_poly.pdbx_strand_id
1 'polypeptide(L)'
;MNRFSTYYRAVLDDIASPAEELANVITHGLGLLLALIALPVLVHFALIKGNPVSLTGGLAFGAGLLLVYLFSTLYHLANKPLLRKWFQVLDHIAIYFLIAGTYTPFILLYVNTRPGYTVLIVLWALTAIGLVYKIFAAHKFRLLSTLIYLGMGWAAIFIIGPMLERVPATILLWILAGGICYTVGAVIYLYRKIPYHHALWHILVLAGSICHFCGVILAFSPQAG
;
A
#
# COMPACT_ATOMS: atom_id res chain seq x y z
N MET A 1 17.67 23.58 -22.84
CA MET A 1 16.55 22.61 -22.87
C MET A 1 15.67 22.87 -21.66
N ASN A 2 14.37 23.16 -21.84
CA ASN A 2 13.49 23.51 -20.71
C ASN A 2 13.21 22.26 -19.84
N ARG A 3 13.21 22.39 -18.50
CA ARG A 3 12.97 21.29 -17.54
C ARG A 3 11.69 20.51 -17.88
N PHE A 4 10.70 21.19 -18.45
CA PHE A 4 9.45 20.61 -18.92
C PHE A 4 9.62 19.60 -20.08
N SER A 5 10.51 19.86 -21.06
CA SER A 5 10.65 18.99 -22.24
C SER A 5 11.47 17.73 -21.95
N THR A 6 12.47 17.82 -21.07
CA THR A 6 13.27 16.68 -20.62
C THR A 6 12.44 15.73 -19.75
N TYR A 7 11.55 16.30 -18.93
CA TYR A 7 10.61 15.52 -18.11
C TYR A 7 9.60 14.74 -18.95
N TYR A 8 9.03 15.38 -19.98
CA TYR A 8 8.04 14.75 -20.85
C TYR A 8 8.63 13.53 -21.58
N ARG A 9 9.88 13.61 -22.03
CA ARG A 9 10.59 12.46 -22.62
C ARG A 9 10.78 11.33 -21.61
N ALA A 10 11.23 11.61 -20.39
CA ALA A 10 11.41 10.59 -19.36
C ALA A 10 10.10 9.86 -18.99
N VAL A 11 8.95 10.54 -19.02
CA VAL A 11 7.63 9.92 -18.80
C VAL A 11 7.22 9.02 -19.96
N LEU A 12 7.51 9.43 -21.21
CA LEU A 12 7.21 8.64 -22.41
C LEU A 12 8.13 7.42 -22.54
N ASP A 13 9.40 7.57 -22.15
CA ASP A 13 10.41 6.50 -22.23
C ASP A 13 10.17 5.39 -21.17
N ASP A 14 9.37 5.65 -20.15
CA ASP A 14 8.99 4.65 -19.11
C ASP A 14 7.61 4.02 -19.37
N ILE A 15 6.99 4.27 -20.53
CA ILE A 15 5.74 3.63 -20.95
C ILE A 15 6.04 2.19 -21.35
N ALA A 16 5.38 1.25 -20.67
CA ALA A 16 5.49 -0.17 -20.99
C ALA A 16 4.80 -0.47 -22.34
N SER A 17 5.01 -1.66 -22.88
CA SER A 17 4.28 -2.06 -24.10
C SER A 17 2.76 -1.99 -23.88
N PRO A 18 1.93 -1.79 -24.93
CA PRO A 18 0.48 -1.75 -24.75
C PRO A 18 -0.11 -2.96 -24.02
N ALA A 19 0.47 -4.14 -24.22
CA ALA A 19 0.08 -5.37 -23.53
C ALA A 19 0.43 -5.35 -22.03
N GLU A 20 1.59 -4.80 -21.67
CA GLU A 20 1.99 -4.64 -20.27
C GLU A 20 1.17 -3.57 -19.55
N GLU A 21 0.88 -2.43 -20.20
CA GLU A 21 -0.04 -1.42 -19.65
C GLU A 21 -1.44 -2.01 -19.44
N LEU A 22 -1.96 -2.80 -20.38
CA LEU A 22 -3.24 -3.48 -20.21
C LEU A 22 -3.22 -4.44 -19.02
N ALA A 23 -2.14 -5.21 -18.84
CA ALA A 23 -1.99 -6.08 -17.67
C ALA A 23 -1.95 -5.29 -16.36
N ASN A 24 -1.28 -4.14 -16.33
CA ASN A 24 -1.25 -3.25 -15.16
C ASN A 24 -2.65 -2.70 -14.84
N VAL A 25 -3.42 -2.28 -15.86
CA VAL A 25 -4.81 -1.82 -15.69
C VAL A 25 -5.72 -2.93 -15.18
N ILE A 26 -5.65 -4.13 -15.74
CA ILE A 26 -6.52 -5.25 -15.33
C ILE A 26 -6.26 -5.63 -13.88
N THR A 27 -4.99 -5.78 -13.50
CA THR A 27 -4.61 -6.23 -12.15
C THR A 27 -5.03 -5.24 -11.07
N HIS A 28 -4.75 -3.95 -11.23
CA HIS A 28 -5.14 -2.94 -10.25
C HIS A 28 -6.59 -2.46 -10.40
N GLY A 29 -7.19 -2.56 -11.59
CA GLY A 29 -8.62 -2.36 -11.79
C GLY A 29 -9.46 -3.40 -11.05
N LEU A 30 -9.04 -4.67 -11.05
CA LEU A 30 -9.63 -5.69 -10.18
C LEU A 30 -9.44 -5.33 -8.70
N GLY A 31 -8.23 -4.91 -8.31
CA GLY A 31 -7.96 -4.43 -6.96
C GLY A 31 -8.87 -3.27 -6.54
N LEU A 32 -9.20 -2.36 -7.46
CA LEU A 32 -10.10 -1.22 -7.20
C LEU A 32 -11.53 -1.70 -6.93
N LEU A 33 -12.04 -2.63 -7.73
CA LEU A 33 -13.36 -3.23 -7.49
C LEU A 33 -13.42 -3.93 -6.13
N LEU A 34 -12.36 -4.68 -5.80
CA LEU A 34 -12.25 -5.33 -4.49
C LEU A 34 -12.14 -4.30 -3.35
N ALA A 35 -11.41 -3.21 -3.52
CA ALA A 35 -11.27 -2.15 -2.51
C ALA A 35 -12.58 -1.38 -2.26
N LEU A 36 -13.37 -1.16 -3.32
CA LEU A 36 -14.72 -0.57 -3.22
C LEU A 36 -15.68 -1.44 -2.40
N ILE A 37 -15.46 -2.76 -2.35
CA ILE A 37 -16.20 -3.69 -1.49
C ILE A 37 -15.55 -3.78 -0.10
N ALA A 38 -14.22 -3.86 -0.04
CA ALA A 38 -13.46 -4.06 1.18
C ALA A 38 -13.66 -2.93 2.20
N LEU A 39 -13.65 -1.66 1.77
CA LEU A 39 -13.80 -0.52 2.67
C LEU A 39 -15.17 -0.53 3.40
N PRO A 40 -16.32 -0.64 2.72
CA PRO A 40 -17.62 -0.80 3.40
C PRO A 40 -17.68 -2.02 4.33
N VAL A 41 -17.10 -3.16 3.93
CA VAL A 41 -17.05 -4.37 4.77
C VAL A 41 -16.24 -4.12 6.04
N LEU A 42 -15.05 -3.51 5.93
CA LEU A 42 -14.21 -3.16 7.08
C LEU A 42 -14.94 -2.20 8.03
N VAL A 43 -15.62 -1.19 7.48
CA VAL A 43 -16.42 -0.24 8.28
C VAL A 43 -17.56 -0.97 8.99
N HIS A 44 -18.28 -1.84 8.29
CA HIS A 44 -19.38 -2.60 8.88
C HIS A 44 -18.93 -3.47 10.06
N PHE A 45 -17.88 -4.27 9.89
CA PHE A 45 -17.34 -5.10 10.97
C PHE A 45 -16.73 -4.27 12.12
N ALA A 46 -16.09 -3.14 11.81
CA ALA A 46 -15.59 -2.22 12.83
C ALA A 46 -16.71 -1.61 13.67
N LEU A 47 -17.85 -1.26 13.04
CA LEU A 47 -19.04 -0.76 13.74
C LEU A 47 -19.69 -1.84 14.60
N ILE A 48 -19.78 -3.09 14.12
CA ILE A 48 -20.27 -4.23 14.94
C ILE A 48 -19.40 -4.43 16.17
N LYS A 49 -18.06 -4.31 16.03
CA LYS A 49 -17.13 -4.42 17.16
C LYS A 49 -17.29 -3.27 18.18
N GLY A 50 -17.92 -2.16 17.78
CA GLY A 50 -18.44 -1.15 18.70
C GLY A 50 -17.40 -0.26 19.39
N ASN A 51 -16.17 -0.15 18.87
CA ASN A 51 -15.15 0.75 19.43
C ASN A 51 -14.52 1.67 18.38
N PRO A 52 -14.16 2.92 18.76
CA PRO A 52 -13.63 3.91 17.84
C PRO A 52 -12.29 3.49 17.22
N VAL A 53 -11.49 2.71 17.96
CA VAL A 53 -10.20 2.20 17.49
C VAL A 53 -10.34 1.32 16.25
N SER A 54 -11.32 0.43 16.23
CA SER A 54 -11.59 -0.46 15.10
C SER A 54 -12.03 0.33 13.88
N LEU A 55 -12.87 1.37 14.08
CA LEU A 55 -13.30 2.26 13.01
C LEU A 55 -12.12 3.06 12.43
N THR A 56 -11.27 3.65 13.28
CA THR A 56 -10.06 4.36 12.84
C THR A 56 -9.13 3.44 12.05
N GLY A 57 -8.86 2.24 12.56
CA GLY A 57 -8.02 1.26 11.87
C GLY A 57 -8.61 0.79 10.54
N GLY A 58 -9.91 0.51 10.50
CA GLY A 58 -10.63 0.07 9.30
C GLY A 58 -10.66 1.15 8.22
N LEU A 59 -10.90 2.41 8.60
CA LEU A 59 -10.87 3.55 7.69
C LEU A 59 -9.45 3.81 7.15
N ALA A 60 -8.44 3.78 8.03
CA ALA A 60 -7.05 3.98 7.64
C ALA A 60 -6.57 2.96 6.61
N PHE A 61 -6.81 1.67 6.88
CA PHE A 61 -6.43 0.60 5.94
C PHE A 61 -7.29 0.61 4.67
N GLY A 62 -8.61 0.70 4.81
CA GLY A 62 -9.54 0.68 3.67
C GLY A 62 -9.39 1.87 2.74
N ALA A 63 -9.12 3.08 3.28
CA ALA A 63 -8.78 4.24 2.45
C ALA A 63 -7.44 4.04 1.73
N GLY A 64 -6.43 3.46 2.41
CA GLY A 64 -5.16 3.09 1.78
C GLY A 64 -5.34 2.14 0.58
N LEU A 65 -6.17 1.10 0.73
CA LEU A 65 -6.54 0.21 -0.38
C LEU A 65 -7.21 0.98 -1.52
N LEU A 66 -8.23 1.77 -1.21
CA LEU A 66 -8.95 2.51 -2.25
C LEU A 66 -8.02 3.46 -3.02
N LEU A 67 -7.16 4.21 -2.32
CA LEU A 67 -6.24 5.16 -2.94
C LEU A 67 -5.21 4.46 -3.85
N VAL A 68 -4.61 3.35 -3.40
CA VAL A 68 -3.56 2.67 -4.18
C VAL A 68 -4.13 2.11 -5.47
N TYR A 69 -5.27 1.43 -5.40
CA TYR A 69 -5.85 0.82 -6.60
C TYR A 69 -6.49 1.83 -7.53
N LEU A 70 -7.11 2.89 -6.98
CA LEU A 70 -7.68 3.97 -7.78
C LEU A 70 -6.60 4.69 -8.57
N PHE A 71 -5.58 5.23 -7.90
CA PHE A 71 -4.59 6.06 -8.59
C PHE A 71 -3.68 5.26 -9.50
N SER A 72 -3.38 4.00 -9.17
CA SER A 72 -2.64 3.13 -10.08
C SER A 72 -3.42 2.81 -11.35
N THR A 73 -4.72 2.50 -11.22
CA THR A 73 -5.59 2.24 -12.38
C THR A 73 -5.69 3.50 -13.26
N LEU A 74 -5.90 4.67 -12.65
CA LEU A 74 -5.95 5.94 -13.38
C LEU A 74 -4.61 6.29 -14.04
N TYR A 75 -3.48 5.98 -13.40
CA TYR A 75 -2.15 6.18 -13.96
C TYR A 75 -1.94 5.38 -15.25
N HIS A 76 -2.26 4.10 -15.23
CA HIS A 76 -2.08 3.23 -16.40
C HIS A 76 -3.13 3.47 -17.50
N LEU A 77 -4.34 3.94 -17.15
CA LEU A 77 -5.35 4.36 -18.14
C LEU A 77 -5.05 5.72 -18.80
N ALA A 78 -4.19 6.54 -18.20
CA ALA A 78 -4.01 7.91 -18.65
C ALA A 78 -3.20 8.01 -19.95
N ASN A 79 -3.90 8.34 -21.04
CA ASN A 79 -3.29 8.58 -22.35
C ASN A 79 -2.73 10.01 -22.52
N LYS A 80 -3.21 10.96 -21.70
CA LYS A 80 -2.71 12.34 -21.73
C LYS A 80 -1.51 12.46 -20.78
N PRO A 81 -0.31 12.83 -21.26
CA PRO A 81 0.90 12.82 -20.44
C PRO A 81 0.87 13.75 -19.21
N LEU A 82 0.14 14.87 -19.25
CA LEU A 82 -0.07 15.69 -18.05
C LEU A 82 -0.92 14.97 -16.99
N LEU A 83 -1.98 14.26 -17.39
CA LEU A 83 -2.80 13.46 -16.47
C LEU A 83 -2.00 12.27 -15.94
N ARG A 84 -1.30 11.55 -16.83
CA ARG A 84 -0.45 10.41 -16.46
C ARG A 84 0.58 10.83 -15.41
N LYS A 85 1.21 11.99 -15.57
CA LYS A 85 2.10 12.58 -14.56
C LYS A 85 1.45 12.73 -13.19
N TRP A 86 0.28 13.37 -13.12
CA TRP A 86 -0.38 13.61 -11.84
C TRP A 86 -0.83 12.31 -11.18
N PHE A 87 -1.42 11.38 -11.94
CA PHE A 87 -1.81 10.09 -11.41
C PHE A 87 -0.61 9.24 -10.98
N GLN A 88 0.52 9.30 -11.69
CA GLN A 88 1.75 8.64 -11.25
C GLN A 88 2.25 9.17 -9.90
N VAL A 89 2.15 10.48 -9.66
CA VAL A 89 2.51 11.08 -8.37
C VAL A 89 1.58 10.57 -7.29
N LEU A 90 0.27 10.58 -7.54
CA LEU A 90 -0.75 10.13 -6.59
C LEU A 90 -0.66 8.62 -6.31
N ASP A 91 -0.35 7.80 -7.32
CA ASP A 91 -0.12 6.37 -7.22
C ASP A 91 1.04 6.05 -6.27
N HIS A 92 2.18 6.72 -6.46
CA HIS A 92 3.32 6.57 -5.56
C HIS A 92 3.06 7.07 -4.13
N ILE A 93 2.23 8.11 -3.97
CA ILE A 93 1.83 8.61 -2.65
C ILE A 93 0.93 7.58 -1.96
N ALA A 94 0.01 6.96 -2.71
CA ALA A 94 -0.94 6.01 -2.15
C ALA A 94 -0.27 4.77 -1.53
N ILE A 95 0.91 4.36 -2.02
CA ILE A 95 1.71 3.30 -1.39
C ILE A 95 2.09 3.65 0.06
N TYR A 96 2.48 4.91 0.34
CA TYR A 96 2.77 5.36 1.71
C TYR A 96 1.52 5.25 2.61
N PHE A 97 0.37 5.69 2.10
CA PHE A 97 -0.90 5.60 2.81
C PHE A 97 -1.30 4.15 3.08
N LEU A 98 -1.15 3.26 2.10
CA LEU A 98 -1.44 1.84 2.26
C LEU A 98 -0.58 1.23 3.36
N ILE A 99 0.73 1.49 3.37
CA ILE A 99 1.64 0.95 4.39
C ILE A 99 1.21 1.45 5.77
N ALA A 100 1.13 2.77 5.99
CA ALA A 100 0.73 3.32 7.28
C ALA A 100 -0.67 2.85 7.72
N GLY A 101 -1.61 2.80 6.78
CA GLY A 101 -2.97 2.30 6.99
C GLY A 101 -3.00 0.83 7.41
N THR A 102 -2.15 -0.02 6.83
CA THR A 102 -2.04 -1.45 7.16
C THR A 102 -1.62 -1.68 8.61
N TYR A 103 -0.68 -0.88 9.12
CA TYR A 103 -0.21 -0.99 10.51
C TYR A 103 -1.24 -0.51 11.54
N THR A 104 -2.06 0.48 11.16
CA THR A 104 -2.96 1.19 12.07
C THR A 104 -3.89 0.25 12.87
N PRO A 105 -4.71 -0.63 12.27
CA PRO A 105 -5.62 -1.49 13.03
C PRO A 105 -4.88 -2.43 13.99
N PHE A 106 -3.76 -3.03 13.59
CA PHE A 106 -3.03 -3.98 14.43
C PHE A 106 -2.35 -3.30 15.62
N ILE A 107 -1.74 -2.13 15.39
CA ILE A 107 -1.08 -1.39 16.46
C ILE A 107 -2.10 -0.91 17.48
N LEU A 108 -3.21 -0.31 17.03
CA LEU A 108 -4.18 0.27 17.94
C LEU A 108 -4.97 -0.82 18.71
N LEU A 109 -5.28 -1.96 18.09
CA LEU A 109 -6.07 -3.02 18.74
C LEU A 109 -5.26 -3.97 19.62
N TYR A 110 -4.09 -4.40 19.17
CA TYR A 110 -3.35 -5.49 19.83
C TYR A 110 -2.07 -4.99 20.49
N VAL A 111 -1.23 -4.26 19.75
CA VAL A 111 0.09 -3.85 20.25
C VAL A 111 -0.10 -2.88 21.42
N ASN A 112 -0.79 -1.75 21.21
CA ASN A 112 -1.17 -0.76 22.22
C ASN A 112 -0.06 -0.51 23.28
N THR A 113 1.16 -0.28 22.82
CA THR A 113 2.33 0.04 23.65
C THR A 113 3.01 1.30 23.13
N ARG A 114 3.85 1.93 23.96
CA ARG A 114 4.65 3.11 23.55
C ARG A 114 5.45 2.85 22.26
N PRO A 115 6.22 1.76 22.12
CA PRO A 115 6.90 1.44 20.85
C PRO A 115 5.94 1.30 19.66
N GLY A 116 4.77 0.68 19.87
CA GLY A 116 3.72 0.58 18.86
C GLY A 116 3.29 1.96 18.34
N TYR A 117 2.92 2.87 19.25
CA TYR A 117 2.53 4.23 18.87
C TYR A 117 3.68 5.01 18.23
N THR A 118 4.91 4.83 18.68
CA THR A 118 6.09 5.45 18.05
C THR A 118 6.23 5.00 16.60
N VAL A 119 6.13 3.70 16.32
CA VAL A 119 6.16 3.18 14.93
C VAL A 119 5.01 3.78 14.12
N LEU A 120 3.80 3.82 14.66
CA LEU A 120 2.65 4.36 13.97
C LEU A 120 2.82 5.85 13.60
N ILE A 121 3.31 6.66 14.54
CA ILE A 121 3.61 8.09 14.32
C ILE A 121 4.67 8.26 13.24
N VAL A 122 5.76 7.47 13.29
CA VAL A 122 6.83 7.52 12.30
C VAL A 122 6.30 7.16 10.91
N LEU A 123 5.47 6.12 10.78
CA LEU A 123 4.89 5.72 9.51
C LEU A 123 4.00 6.83 8.91
N TRP A 124 3.11 7.42 9.70
CA TRP A 124 2.26 8.53 9.23
C TRP A 124 3.05 9.81 8.95
N ALA A 125 4.10 10.10 9.71
CA ALA A 125 5.01 11.21 9.42
C ALA A 125 5.76 10.98 8.09
N LEU A 126 6.26 9.77 7.84
CA LEU A 126 6.87 9.41 6.56
C LEU A 126 5.86 9.49 5.41
N THR A 127 4.59 9.16 5.64
CA THR A 127 3.52 9.37 4.64
C THR A 127 3.31 10.84 4.32
N ALA A 128 3.27 11.72 5.33
CA ALA A 128 3.16 13.16 5.13
C ALA A 128 4.38 13.74 4.40
N ILE A 129 5.59 13.32 4.79
CA ILE A 129 6.84 13.71 4.12
C ILE A 129 6.87 13.19 2.67
N GLY A 130 6.47 11.95 2.45
CA GLY A 130 6.39 11.31 1.14
C GLY A 130 5.42 12.03 0.20
N LEU A 131 4.27 12.46 0.71
CA LEU A 131 3.31 13.32 0.01
C LEU A 131 3.97 14.62 -0.46
N VAL A 132 4.58 15.38 0.46
CA VAL A 132 5.26 16.64 0.13
C VAL A 132 6.38 16.40 -0.88
N TYR A 133 7.26 15.44 -0.61
CA TYR A 133 8.41 15.11 -1.46
C TYR A 133 7.97 14.74 -2.89
N LYS A 134 6.96 13.89 -3.04
CA LYS A 134 6.51 13.43 -4.37
C LYS A 134 5.86 14.55 -5.18
N ILE A 135 5.21 15.52 -4.54
CA ILE A 135 4.67 16.70 -5.23
C ILE A 135 5.80 17.57 -5.81
N PHE A 136 6.92 17.74 -5.09
CA PHE A 136 8.00 18.66 -5.50
C PHE A 136 9.17 18.01 -6.26
N ALA A 137 9.42 16.71 -6.05
CA ALA A 137 10.62 16.01 -6.55
C ALA A 137 10.29 14.69 -7.29
N ALA A 138 9.10 14.61 -7.91
CA ALA A 138 8.67 13.47 -8.71
C ALA A 138 9.78 12.99 -9.67
N HIS A 139 9.96 11.68 -9.76
CA HIS A 139 10.77 10.94 -10.75
C HIS A 139 12.27 10.71 -10.50
N LYS A 140 12.96 11.43 -9.60
CA LYS A 140 14.44 11.35 -9.60
C LYS A 140 15.04 10.10 -8.96
N PHE A 141 14.33 9.40 -8.05
CA PHE A 141 14.89 8.26 -7.31
C PHE A 141 13.88 7.13 -7.05
N ARG A 142 13.57 6.35 -8.10
CA ARG A 142 12.72 5.14 -8.01
C ARG A 142 13.25 4.16 -6.95
N LEU A 143 14.53 3.81 -7.01
CA LEU A 143 15.16 2.90 -6.05
C LEU A 143 15.01 3.41 -4.61
N LEU A 144 15.28 4.69 -4.36
CA LEU A 144 15.13 5.28 -3.03
C LEU A 144 13.69 5.19 -2.54
N SER A 145 12.70 5.49 -3.40
CA SER A 145 11.29 5.34 -3.03
C SER A 145 10.95 3.90 -2.64
N THR A 146 11.38 2.92 -3.45
CA THR A 146 11.15 1.50 -3.16
C THR A 146 11.83 1.05 -1.87
N LEU A 147 13.06 1.50 -1.59
CA LEU A 147 13.76 1.20 -0.34
C LEU A 147 13.05 1.82 0.87
N ILE A 148 12.53 3.05 0.75
CA ILE A 148 11.72 3.67 1.81
C ILE A 148 10.45 2.86 2.06
N TYR A 149 9.74 2.43 1.00
CA TYR A 149 8.55 1.57 1.14
C TYR A 149 8.87 0.26 1.86
N LEU A 150 9.96 -0.40 1.49
CA LEU A 150 10.42 -1.61 2.15
C LEU A 150 10.78 -1.35 3.62
N GLY A 151 11.51 -0.29 3.91
CA GLY A 151 11.85 0.09 5.29
C GLY A 151 10.61 0.36 6.15
N MET A 152 9.62 1.08 5.61
CA MET A 152 8.32 1.27 6.28
C MET A 152 7.58 -0.05 6.46
N GLY A 153 7.57 -0.90 5.43
CA GLY A 153 6.93 -2.21 5.45
C GLY A 153 7.53 -3.17 6.48
N TRP A 154 8.82 -3.04 6.79
CA TRP A 154 9.53 -3.83 7.80
C TRP A 154 9.60 -3.19 9.20
N ALA A 155 8.97 -2.03 9.41
CA ALA A 155 8.94 -1.36 10.71
C ALA A 155 8.33 -2.23 11.84
N ALA A 156 7.56 -3.26 11.50
CA ALA A 156 7.07 -4.29 12.40
C ALA A 156 8.17 -4.95 13.25
N ILE A 157 9.41 -5.03 12.75
CA ILE A 157 10.53 -5.64 13.49
C ILE A 157 10.79 -4.91 14.83
N PHE A 158 10.55 -3.60 14.89
CA PHE A 158 10.73 -2.81 16.11
C PHE A 158 9.65 -3.06 17.16
N ILE A 159 8.55 -3.71 16.77
CA ILE A 159 7.40 -4.03 17.63
C ILE A 159 7.08 -5.52 17.63
N ILE A 160 8.01 -6.36 17.16
CA ILE A 160 7.77 -7.80 16.99
C ILE A 160 7.49 -8.51 18.32
N GLY A 161 8.16 -8.13 19.41
CA GLY A 161 7.93 -8.71 20.74
C GLY A 161 6.46 -8.56 21.18
N PRO A 162 5.96 -7.31 21.32
CA PRO A 162 4.54 -7.08 21.61
C PRO A 162 3.57 -7.68 20.59
N MET A 163 3.95 -7.79 19.31
CA MET A 163 3.12 -8.44 18.31
C MET A 163 2.99 -9.95 18.57
N LEU A 164 4.09 -10.65 18.85
CA LEU A 164 4.09 -12.08 19.16
C LEU A 164 3.35 -12.38 20.48
N GLU A 165 3.40 -11.47 21.43
CA GLU A 165 2.72 -11.63 22.73
C GLU A 165 1.20 -11.39 22.66
N ARG A 166 0.75 -10.45 21.81
CA ARG A 166 -0.63 -9.90 21.89
C ARG A 166 -1.48 -10.16 20.65
N VAL A 167 -0.88 -10.40 19.49
CA VAL A 167 -1.63 -10.65 18.25
C VAL A 167 -1.87 -12.15 18.11
N PRO A 168 -3.12 -12.61 17.90
CA PRO A 168 -3.41 -14.01 17.61
C PRO A 168 -2.55 -14.58 16.48
N ALA A 169 -2.06 -15.81 16.66
CA ALA A 169 -1.15 -16.46 15.70
C ALA A 169 -1.72 -16.51 14.27
N THR A 170 -3.02 -16.73 14.12
CA THR A 170 -3.71 -16.73 12.82
C THR A 170 -3.61 -15.39 12.11
N ILE A 171 -3.72 -14.27 12.84
CA ILE A 171 -3.57 -12.91 12.31
C ILE A 171 -2.09 -12.65 11.96
N LEU A 172 -1.15 -13.10 12.80
CA LEU A 172 0.29 -13.00 12.50
C LEU A 172 0.68 -13.71 11.22
N LEU A 173 0.12 -14.90 10.94
CA LEU A 173 0.37 -15.62 9.69
C LEU A 173 -0.11 -14.84 8.46
N TRP A 174 -1.29 -14.20 8.54
CA TRP A 174 -1.77 -13.33 7.47
C TRP A 174 -0.88 -12.09 7.28
N ILE A 175 -0.42 -11.47 8.37
CA ILE A 175 0.53 -10.34 8.31
C ILE A 175 1.85 -10.78 7.67
N LEU A 176 2.38 -11.94 8.06
CA LEU A 176 3.63 -12.48 7.53
C LEU A 176 3.50 -12.80 6.04
N ALA A 177 2.43 -13.49 5.64
CA ALA A 177 2.15 -13.79 4.24
C ALA A 177 2.06 -12.49 3.40
N GLY A 178 1.35 -11.48 3.91
CA GLY A 178 1.25 -10.18 3.25
C GLY A 178 2.60 -9.46 3.12
N GLY A 179 3.40 -9.47 4.19
CA GLY A 179 4.75 -8.90 4.19
C GLY A 179 5.70 -9.59 3.21
N ILE A 180 5.60 -10.92 3.07
CA ILE A 180 6.35 -11.69 2.07
C ILE A 180 5.91 -11.29 0.66
N CYS A 181 4.60 -11.24 0.38
CA CYS A 181 4.08 -10.80 -0.92
C CYS A 181 4.61 -9.42 -1.31
N TYR A 182 4.53 -8.42 -0.42
CA TYR A 182 5.07 -7.09 -0.69
C TYR A 182 6.58 -7.09 -0.89
N THR A 183 7.34 -7.84 -0.09
CA THR A 183 8.80 -7.86 -0.20
C THR A 183 9.25 -8.51 -1.51
N VAL A 184 8.71 -9.68 -1.85
CA VAL A 184 8.99 -10.38 -3.11
C VAL A 184 8.57 -9.53 -4.30
N GLY A 185 7.40 -8.89 -4.20
CA GLY A 185 6.94 -7.96 -5.20
C GLY A 185 7.95 -6.83 -5.43
N ALA A 186 8.48 -6.22 -4.38
CA ALA A 186 9.38 -5.07 -4.51
C ALA A 186 10.68 -5.47 -5.20
N VAL A 187 11.17 -6.68 -4.92
CA VAL A 187 12.32 -7.27 -5.62
C VAL A 187 12.03 -7.46 -7.10
N ILE A 188 10.88 -8.04 -7.46
CA ILE A 188 10.46 -8.22 -8.86
C ILE A 188 10.31 -6.86 -9.56
N TYR A 189 9.71 -5.88 -8.89
CA TYR A 189 9.55 -4.53 -9.41
C TYR A 189 10.91 -3.88 -9.76
N LEU A 190 11.94 -4.08 -8.95
CA LEU A 190 13.28 -3.54 -9.20
C LEU A 190 14.02 -4.30 -10.31
N TYR A 191 13.69 -5.58 -10.53
CA TYR A 191 14.35 -6.42 -11.52
C TYR A 191 13.71 -6.33 -12.92
N ARG A 192 13.98 -5.23 -13.64
CA ARG A 192 13.40 -4.88 -14.95
C ARG A 192 13.64 -5.85 -16.12
N LYS A 193 14.47 -6.89 -15.94
CA LYS A 193 14.76 -7.87 -17.01
C LYS A 193 13.62 -8.88 -17.18
N ILE A 194 12.71 -9.00 -16.22
CA ILE A 194 11.54 -9.87 -16.31
C ILE A 194 10.45 -9.16 -17.14
N PRO A 195 9.93 -9.79 -18.22
CA PRO A 195 8.76 -9.29 -18.92
C PRO A 195 7.56 -9.17 -17.97
N TYR A 196 6.74 -8.13 -18.08
CA TYR A 196 5.60 -7.91 -17.18
C TYR A 196 5.97 -7.75 -15.70
N HIS A 197 7.22 -7.40 -15.36
CA HIS A 197 7.65 -7.25 -13.96
C HIS A 197 6.75 -6.28 -13.14
N HIS A 198 6.22 -5.24 -13.80
CA HIS A 198 5.32 -4.28 -13.16
C HIS A 198 3.95 -4.90 -12.83
N ALA A 199 3.40 -5.68 -13.76
CA ALA A 199 2.12 -6.38 -13.54
C ALA A 199 2.28 -7.49 -12.49
N LEU A 200 3.42 -8.19 -12.46
CA LEU A 200 3.73 -9.15 -11.39
C LEU A 200 3.84 -8.48 -10.02
N TRP A 201 4.44 -7.28 -9.96
CA TRP A 201 4.41 -6.44 -8.77
C TRP A 201 2.98 -6.12 -8.33
N HIS A 202 2.12 -5.70 -9.26
CA HIS A 202 0.70 -5.43 -8.98
C HIS A 202 -0.04 -6.64 -8.41
N ILE A 203 0.17 -7.83 -8.99
CA ILE A 203 -0.44 -9.07 -8.50
C ILE A 203 0.01 -9.36 -7.06
N LEU A 204 1.29 -9.18 -6.75
CA LEU A 204 1.82 -9.41 -5.40
C LEU A 204 1.36 -8.35 -4.40
N VAL A 205 1.19 -7.09 -4.83
CA VAL A 205 0.58 -6.04 -4.01
C VAL A 205 -0.89 -6.38 -3.70
N LEU A 206 -1.63 -6.87 -4.69
CA LEU A 206 -3.01 -7.32 -4.49
C LEU A 206 -3.10 -8.52 -3.55
N ALA A 207 -2.25 -9.54 -3.75
CA ALA A 207 -2.18 -10.69 -2.85
C ALA A 207 -1.84 -10.26 -1.41
N GLY A 208 -0.85 -9.38 -1.24
CA GLY A 208 -0.48 -8.86 0.07
C GLY A 208 -1.60 -8.08 0.74
N SER A 209 -2.32 -7.26 -0.04
CA SER A 209 -3.50 -6.53 0.44
C SER A 209 -4.63 -7.46 0.89
N ILE A 210 -4.87 -8.54 0.15
CA ILE A 210 -5.86 -9.56 0.53
C ILE A 210 -5.45 -10.23 1.84
N CYS A 211 -4.19 -10.62 2.00
CA CYS A 211 -3.68 -11.18 3.26
C CYS A 211 -3.92 -10.23 4.44
N HIS A 212 -3.54 -8.96 4.29
CA HIS A 212 -3.77 -7.97 5.34
C HIS A 212 -5.26 -7.71 5.59
N PHE A 213 -6.10 -7.69 4.55
CA PHE A 213 -7.55 -7.60 4.70
C PHE A 213 -8.12 -8.76 5.51
N CYS A 214 -7.72 -10.00 5.23
CA CYS A 214 -8.10 -11.16 6.04
C CYS A 214 -7.66 -10.99 7.51
N GLY A 215 -6.43 -10.53 7.75
CA GLY A 215 -5.94 -10.24 9.11
C GLY A 215 -6.75 -9.17 9.83
N VAL A 216 -7.13 -8.09 9.15
CA VAL A 216 -7.93 -6.99 9.74
C VAL A 216 -9.38 -7.42 9.99
N ILE A 217 -9.99 -8.18 9.07
CA ILE A 217 -11.33 -8.74 9.28
C ILE A 217 -11.34 -9.66 10.49
N LEU A 218 -10.37 -10.58 10.60
CA LEU A 218 -10.21 -11.44 11.78
C LEU A 218 -9.98 -10.63 13.05
N ALA A 219 -9.25 -9.52 12.96
CA ALA A 219 -9.07 -8.60 14.09
C ALA A 219 -10.39 -7.96 14.54
N PHE A 220 -11.34 -7.75 13.63
CA PHE A 220 -12.65 -7.17 13.93
C PHE A 220 -13.70 -8.21 14.31
N SER A 221 -13.54 -9.45 13.89
CA SER A 221 -14.44 -10.55 14.26
C SER A 221 -14.36 -10.84 15.77
N PRO A 222 -15.49 -11.27 16.38
CA PRO A 222 -15.47 -11.82 17.74
C PRO A 222 -14.52 -13.03 17.76
N GLN A 223 -13.51 -13.00 18.63
CA GLN A 223 -12.68 -14.18 18.86
C GLN A 223 -13.53 -15.17 19.65
N ALA A 224 -13.65 -16.41 19.17
CA ALA A 224 -14.21 -17.48 19.98
C ALA A 224 -13.30 -17.63 21.22
N GLY A 225 -13.86 -17.33 22.39
CA GLY A 225 -13.19 -17.50 23.68
C GLY A 225 -12.95 -18.96 24.01
#